data_AF-A0A914K6Q7-F1
#
_entry.id   AF-A0A914K6Q7-F1
#
_cell.length_a   1.000
_cell.length_b   1.000
_cell.length_c   1.000
_cell.angle_alpha   90.00
_cell.angle_beta   90.00
_cell.angle_gamma   90.00
#
_symmetry.space_group_name_H-M   'P 1'
#
loop_
_entity.id
_entity.type
_entity.pdbx_description
1 polymer ?
#
loop_
_entity_poly.entity_id
_entity_poly.type
_entity_poly.pdbx_seq_one_letter_code
_entity_poly.pdbx_strand_id
1 'polypeptide(L)'
;MATVICLLMKFYDWNTFALVYQINGDGTCDSFQQDMEKVSQSGQDCIISYKKPIDSWAESDIQYTLDMIKMKARIVLMCFDDAVQERRFALKLSEAKMNTAEYVYLLPYTDMKMTLDDKITPWWIDTGSVKDGKDADAESIAKRSLVLSVDTTSSVRNSFTNFSDEVMAHMKSWPFYCKDCNRGQKASPYAATLYDSMYMYGLAVSR
;
A
#
# COMPACT_ATOMS: atom_id res chain seq x y z
N MET A 1 -8.76 0.69 5.88
CA MET A 1 -7.61 1.59 5.60
C MET A 1 -8.06 3.02 5.29
N ALA A 2 -9.09 3.24 4.46
CA ALA A 2 -9.57 4.58 4.09
C ALA A 2 -9.89 5.53 5.27
N THR A 3 -10.58 5.04 6.30
CA THR A 3 -10.86 5.83 7.52
C THR A 3 -9.58 6.27 8.24
N VAL A 4 -8.55 5.42 8.26
CA VAL A 4 -7.25 5.74 8.90
C VAL A 4 -6.56 6.88 8.15
N ILE A 5 -6.64 6.90 6.82
CA ILE A 5 -6.13 8.02 6.01
C ILE A 5 -6.82 9.33 6.39
N CYS A 6 -8.15 9.34 6.51
CA CYS A 6 -8.86 10.55 6.91
C CYS A 6 -8.58 10.97 8.36
N LEU A 7 -8.35 10.02 9.27
CA LEU A 7 -7.91 10.33 10.64
C LEU A 7 -6.51 10.92 10.65
N LEU A 8 -5.59 10.41 9.83
CA LEU A 8 -4.25 10.96 9.66
C LEU A 8 -4.31 12.39 9.11
N MET A 9 -5.14 12.62 8.09
CA MET A 9 -5.35 13.95 7.53
C MET A 9 -5.87 14.91 8.60
N LYS A 10 -6.89 14.51 9.35
CA LYS A 10 -7.41 15.30 10.48
C LYS A 10 -6.36 15.59 11.54
N PHE A 11 -5.50 14.63 11.86
CA PHE A 11 -4.43 14.82 12.85
C PHE A 11 -3.44 15.93 12.46
N TYR A 12 -3.18 16.09 11.16
CA TYR A 12 -2.30 17.14 10.62
C TYR A 12 -3.05 18.38 10.12
N ASP A 13 -4.35 18.51 10.43
CA ASP A 13 -5.22 19.59 9.92
C ASP A 13 -5.24 19.69 8.39
N TRP A 14 -5.10 18.55 7.71
CA TRP A 14 -5.24 18.41 6.28
C TRP A 14 -6.68 18.09 5.91
N ASN A 15 -7.21 18.76 4.89
CA ASN A 15 -8.62 18.64 4.48
C ASN A 15 -8.83 18.17 3.04
N THR A 16 -7.83 18.34 2.16
CA THR A 16 -7.95 18.09 0.72
C THR A 16 -6.74 17.34 0.20
N PHE A 17 -6.96 16.39 -0.71
CA PHE A 17 -5.90 15.60 -1.31
C PHE A 17 -6.23 15.18 -2.73
N ALA A 18 -5.19 14.88 -3.51
CA ALA A 18 -5.32 14.21 -4.79
C ALA A 18 -5.18 12.70 -4.61
N LEU A 19 -6.05 11.92 -5.25
CA LEU A 19 -5.99 10.47 -5.31
C LEU A 19 -5.54 10.01 -6.70
N VAL A 20 -4.37 9.38 -6.74
CA VAL A 20 -3.82 8.72 -7.92
C VAL A 20 -3.76 7.23 -7.63
N TYR A 21 -4.33 6.42 -8.51
CA TYR A 21 -4.43 4.97 -8.27
C TYR A 21 -4.23 4.15 -9.54
N GLN A 22 -3.63 2.98 -9.42
CA GLN A 22 -3.51 2.01 -10.51
C GLN A 22 -4.83 1.24 -10.68
N ILE A 23 -5.23 0.97 -11.93
CA ILE A 23 -6.41 0.13 -12.24
C ILE A 23 -6.04 -1.22 -12.85
N ASN A 24 -4.85 -1.36 -13.43
CA ASN A 24 -4.39 -2.56 -14.13
C ASN A 24 -3.53 -3.46 -13.23
N GLY A 25 -4.00 -3.75 -12.01
CA GLY A 25 -3.30 -4.58 -11.03
C GLY A 25 -4.13 -5.76 -10.55
N ASP A 26 -4.06 -6.06 -9.26
CA ASP A 26 -4.88 -7.12 -8.63
C ASP A 26 -6.27 -6.62 -8.18
N GLY A 27 -6.56 -5.34 -8.42
CA GLY A 27 -7.84 -4.69 -8.09
C GLY A 27 -7.88 -4.12 -6.66
N THR A 28 -6.78 -4.22 -5.91
CA THR A 28 -6.73 -3.72 -4.54
C THR A 28 -6.81 -2.19 -4.52
N CYS A 29 -6.07 -1.50 -5.38
CA CYS A 29 -6.15 -0.04 -5.47
C CYS A 29 -7.48 0.49 -6.01
N ASP A 30 -8.16 -0.25 -6.90
CA ASP A 30 -9.52 0.11 -7.34
C ASP A 30 -10.53 -0.03 -6.19
N SER A 31 -10.47 -1.14 -5.45
CA SER A 31 -11.31 -1.35 -4.26
C SER A 31 -11.04 -0.27 -3.19
N PHE A 32 -9.77 0.03 -2.93
CA PHE A 32 -9.36 1.08 -1.99
C PHE A 32 -9.86 2.46 -2.42
N GLN A 33 -9.83 2.76 -3.73
CA GLN A 33 -10.36 4.01 -4.25
C GLN A 33 -11.85 4.15 -3.93
N GLN A 34 -12.65 3.11 -4.17
CA GLN A 34 -14.09 3.14 -3.89
C GLN A 34 -14.37 3.36 -2.39
N ASP A 35 -13.56 2.76 -1.52
CA ASP A 35 -13.65 2.99 -0.07
C ASP A 35 -13.26 4.42 0.31
N MET A 36 -12.22 4.99 -0.31
CA MET A 36 -11.86 6.39 -0.12
C MET A 36 -12.98 7.35 -0.53
N GLU A 37 -13.70 7.06 -1.62
CA GLU A 37 -14.85 7.88 -2.01
C GLU A 37 -15.99 7.82 -1.00
N LYS A 38 -16.34 6.63 -0.50
CA LYS A 38 -17.38 6.48 0.52
C LYS A 38 -17.03 7.23 1.80
N VAL A 39 -15.78 7.13 2.26
CA VAL A 39 -15.33 7.85 3.46
C VAL A 39 -15.28 9.36 3.20
N SER A 40 -14.81 9.79 2.03
CA SER A 40 -14.75 11.21 1.67
C SER A 40 -16.14 11.86 1.60
N GLN A 41 -17.14 11.14 1.09
CA GLN A 41 -18.53 11.63 0.99
C GLN A 41 -19.25 11.72 2.35
N SER A 42 -18.78 10.97 3.35
CA SER A 42 -19.41 10.91 4.68
C SER A 42 -18.77 11.85 5.71
N GLY A 43 -17.62 12.46 5.42
CA GLY A 43 -16.88 13.34 6.34
C GLY A 43 -16.64 14.75 5.79
N GLN A 44 -16.64 15.76 6.67
CA GLN A 44 -16.38 17.16 6.28
C GLN A 44 -14.88 17.50 6.12
N ASP A 45 -13.96 16.65 6.60
CA ASP A 45 -12.53 16.99 6.74
C ASP A 45 -11.59 16.10 5.90
N CYS A 46 -12.11 15.34 4.92
CA CYS A 46 -11.31 14.43 4.10
C CYS A 46 -11.81 14.42 2.65
N ILE A 47 -11.46 15.44 1.89
CA ILE A 47 -12.05 15.73 0.58
C ILE A 47 -11.09 15.36 -0.55
N ILE A 48 -11.56 14.53 -1.48
CA ILE A 48 -10.83 14.24 -2.72
C ILE A 48 -10.96 15.46 -3.66
N SER A 49 -9.90 16.26 -3.81
CA SER A 49 -9.91 17.44 -4.69
C SER A 49 -9.63 17.09 -6.16
N TYR A 50 -8.91 15.99 -6.38
CA TYR A 50 -8.63 15.44 -7.69
C TYR A 50 -8.53 13.92 -7.60
N LYS A 51 -9.07 13.20 -8.59
CA LYS A 51 -9.02 11.75 -8.67
C LYS A 51 -8.64 11.33 -10.08
N LYS A 52 -7.63 10.46 -10.23
CA LYS A 52 -7.21 9.97 -11.54
C LYS A 52 -6.70 8.52 -11.48
N PRO A 53 -7.31 7.59 -12.23
CA PRO A 53 -6.67 6.32 -12.50
C PRO A 53 -5.45 6.51 -13.41
N ILE A 54 -4.37 5.78 -13.14
CA ILE A 54 -3.22 5.64 -14.03
C ILE A 54 -3.44 4.40 -14.88
N ASP A 55 -4.03 4.65 -16.05
CA ASP A 55 -4.37 3.66 -17.08
C ASP A 55 -3.54 3.83 -18.36
N SER A 56 -2.89 4.99 -18.51
CA SER A 56 -2.02 5.36 -19.62
C SER A 56 -0.73 5.99 -19.10
N TRP A 57 0.37 5.71 -19.80
CA TRP A 57 1.67 6.34 -19.59
C TRP A 57 2.10 7.22 -20.75
N ALA A 58 1.16 7.62 -21.60
CA ALA A 58 1.41 8.65 -22.59
C ALA A 58 1.84 9.94 -21.88
N GLU A 59 2.84 10.62 -22.43
CA GLU A 59 3.45 11.79 -21.80
C GLU A 59 2.41 12.90 -21.55
N SER A 60 1.49 13.12 -22.50
CA SER A 60 0.40 14.08 -22.37
C SER A 60 -0.52 13.79 -21.19
N ASP A 61 -0.84 12.51 -20.94
CA ASP A 61 -1.80 12.10 -19.93
C ASP A 61 -1.20 12.24 -18.52
N ILE A 62 0.07 11.87 -18.39
CA ILE A 62 0.82 12.03 -17.14
C ILE A 62 1.07 13.52 -16.87
N GLN A 63 1.47 14.30 -17.87
CA GLN A 63 1.67 15.74 -17.71
C GLN A 63 0.38 16.44 -17.25
N TYR A 64 -0.75 16.14 -17.90
CA TYR A 64 -2.05 16.64 -17.47
C TYR A 64 -2.36 16.25 -16.02
N THR A 65 -2.11 15.00 -15.64
CA THR A 65 -2.32 14.52 -14.27
C THR A 65 -1.49 15.31 -13.26
N LEU A 66 -0.21 15.54 -13.55
CA LEU A 66 0.69 16.30 -12.69
C LEU A 66 0.25 17.76 -12.54
N ASP A 67 -0.18 18.39 -13.64
CA ASP A 67 -0.66 19.78 -13.62
C ASP A 67 -1.95 19.90 -12.79
N MET A 68 -2.88 18.94 -12.93
CA MET A 68 -4.09 18.89 -12.12
C MET A 68 -3.78 18.71 -10.63
N ILE A 69 -2.79 17.88 -10.27
CA ILE A 69 -2.36 17.76 -8.87
C ILE A 69 -1.78 19.08 -8.37
N LYS A 70 -0.86 19.71 -9.10
CA LYS A 70 -0.24 21.00 -8.75
C LYS A 70 -1.28 22.10 -8.51
N MET A 71 -2.36 22.10 -9.29
CA MET A 71 -3.44 23.08 -9.14
C MET A 71 -4.36 22.81 -7.95
N LYS A 72 -4.53 21.54 -7.53
CA LYS A 72 -5.64 21.14 -6.64
C LYS A 72 -5.24 20.53 -5.30
N ALA A 73 -4.00 20.10 -5.13
CA ALA A 73 -3.58 19.40 -3.91
C ALA A 73 -2.09 19.58 -3.62
N ARG A 74 -1.75 19.43 -2.34
CA ARG A 74 -0.38 19.28 -1.83
C ARG A 74 -0.14 17.94 -1.13
N ILE A 75 -1.22 17.25 -0.78
CA ILE A 75 -1.20 15.89 -0.30
C ILE A 75 -1.63 14.99 -1.44
N VAL A 76 -0.80 14.01 -1.77
CA VAL A 76 -1.05 13.09 -2.88
C VAL A 76 -1.10 11.68 -2.33
N LEU A 77 -2.29 11.10 -2.32
CA LEU A 77 -2.52 9.71 -1.99
C LEU A 77 -2.27 8.88 -3.25
N MET A 78 -1.21 8.06 -3.21
CA MET A 78 -0.77 7.23 -4.33
C MET A 78 -0.98 5.77 -3.98
N CYS A 79 -1.92 5.10 -4.66
CA CYS A 79 -2.12 3.67 -4.53
C CYS A 79 -1.63 2.96 -5.79
N PHE A 80 -0.60 2.14 -5.66
CA PHE A 80 -0.10 1.30 -6.75
C PHE A 80 0.00 -0.15 -6.27
N ASP A 81 -0.45 -1.08 -7.10
CA ASP A 81 -0.35 -2.52 -6.80
C ASP A 81 1.06 -3.06 -7.18
N ASP A 82 1.83 -2.29 -7.95
CA ASP A 82 3.14 -2.66 -8.46
C ASP A 82 4.20 -1.57 -8.16
N ALA A 83 5.29 -1.98 -7.50
CA ALA A 83 6.36 -1.08 -7.11
C ALA A 83 7.08 -0.43 -8.31
N VAL A 84 7.12 -1.09 -9.48
CA VAL A 84 7.72 -0.52 -10.69
C VAL A 84 6.87 0.65 -11.21
N GLN A 85 5.54 0.50 -11.23
CA GLN A 85 4.62 1.60 -11.57
C GLN A 85 4.65 2.73 -10.53
N GLU A 86 4.70 2.40 -9.24
CA GLU A 86 4.85 3.37 -8.16
C GLU A 86 6.12 4.22 -8.35
N ARG A 87 7.26 3.55 -8.54
CA ARG A 87 8.55 4.20 -8.82
C ARG A 87 8.48 5.04 -10.08
N ARG A 88 7.87 4.53 -11.15
CA ARG A 88 7.72 5.26 -12.41
C ARG A 88 6.92 6.55 -12.23
N PHE A 89 5.87 6.55 -11.43
CA PHE A 89 5.10 7.76 -11.12
C PHE A 89 5.90 8.72 -10.24
N ALA A 90 6.64 8.20 -9.24
CA ALA A 90 7.54 9.01 -8.42
C ALA A 90 8.62 9.73 -9.26
N LEU A 91 9.20 9.08 -10.25
CA LEU A 91 10.12 9.74 -11.18
C LEU A 91 9.45 10.89 -11.93
N LYS A 92 8.20 10.73 -12.35
CA LYS A 92 7.42 11.78 -13.01
C LYS A 92 7.10 12.95 -12.07
N LEU A 93 6.84 12.69 -10.80
CA LEU A 93 6.71 13.72 -9.77
C LEU A 93 8.02 14.49 -9.55
N SER A 94 9.16 13.80 -9.53
CA SER A 94 10.49 14.42 -9.40
C SER A 94 10.82 15.30 -10.61
N GLU A 95 10.62 14.79 -11.84
CA GLU A 95 10.80 15.54 -13.09
C GLU A 95 9.92 16.81 -13.11
N ALA A 96 8.73 16.74 -12.52
CA ALA A 96 7.82 17.86 -12.36
C ALA A 96 8.14 18.81 -11.20
N LYS A 97 9.27 18.61 -10.50
CA LYS A 97 9.74 19.38 -9.32
C LYS A 97 8.74 19.36 -8.16
N MET A 98 8.06 18.24 -7.95
CA MET A 98 7.14 18.05 -6.84
C MET A 98 7.82 17.42 -5.61
N ASN A 99 9.13 17.19 -5.67
CA ASN A 99 9.97 16.74 -4.56
C ASN A 99 10.38 17.87 -3.58
N THR A 100 9.50 18.84 -3.34
CA THR A 100 9.73 19.99 -2.43
C THR A 100 9.02 19.82 -1.09
N ALA A 101 9.32 20.69 -0.12
CA ALA A 101 8.65 20.68 1.18
C ALA A 101 7.15 21.04 1.11
N GLU A 102 6.65 21.45 -0.06
CA GLU A 102 5.23 21.72 -0.26
C GLU A 102 4.39 20.45 -0.39
N TYR A 103 5.00 19.29 -0.69
CA TYR A 103 4.27 18.06 -0.96
C TYR A 103 4.50 16.98 0.10
N VAL A 104 3.43 16.25 0.40
CA VAL A 104 3.45 15.00 1.16
C VAL A 104 2.77 13.91 0.34
N TYR A 105 3.38 12.73 0.32
CA TYR A 105 2.85 11.56 -0.37
C TYR A 105 2.36 10.54 0.63
N LEU A 106 1.15 10.02 0.45
CA LEU A 106 0.59 8.96 1.28
C LEU A 106 0.54 7.68 0.46
N LEU A 107 1.11 6.60 0.99
CA LEU A 107 1.22 5.31 0.33
C LEU A 107 0.45 4.26 1.15
N PRO A 108 -0.81 3.96 0.80
CA PRO A 108 -1.60 2.95 1.50
C PRO A 108 -1.19 1.57 1.00
N TYR A 109 -0.41 0.86 1.80
CA TYR A 109 -0.01 -0.52 1.52
C TYR A 109 -1.13 -1.44 2.01
N THR A 110 -2.04 -1.73 1.09
CA THR A 110 -3.32 -2.41 1.31
C THR A 110 -3.20 -3.94 1.32
N ASP A 111 -2.09 -4.49 0.84
CA ASP A 111 -1.96 -5.92 0.56
C ASP A 111 -1.50 -6.78 1.76
N MET A 112 -1.35 -6.18 2.95
CA MET A 112 -0.82 -6.81 4.17
C MET A 112 0.56 -7.47 3.95
N LYS A 113 1.23 -7.24 2.80
CA LYS A 113 2.49 -7.88 2.42
C LYS A 113 3.72 -7.17 2.96
N MET A 114 3.58 -6.23 3.90
CA MET A 114 4.74 -5.69 4.63
C MET A 114 5.32 -6.80 5.53
N THR A 115 6.05 -7.71 4.90
CA THR A 115 6.88 -8.72 5.52
C THR A 115 8.05 -8.02 6.17
N LEU A 116 8.22 -8.21 7.47
CA LEU A 116 9.33 -7.67 8.26
C LEU A 116 10.63 -8.46 8.02
N ASP A 117 10.90 -8.79 6.77
CA ASP A 117 12.21 -9.29 6.37
C ASP A 117 13.08 -8.06 6.07
N ASP A 118 14.23 -7.97 6.73
CA ASP A 118 15.23 -6.89 6.58
C ASP A 118 15.85 -6.84 5.16
N LYS A 119 15.26 -7.56 4.20
CA LYS A 119 15.68 -7.71 2.80
C LYS A 119 14.63 -7.20 1.80
N ILE A 120 13.65 -6.41 2.23
CA ILE A 120 12.79 -5.71 1.27
C ILE A 120 13.63 -4.64 0.56
N THR A 121 13.82 -4.82 -0.74
CA THR A 121 14.32 -3.76 -1.62
C THR A 121 13.36 -2.59 -1.54
N PRO A 122 13.81 -1.38 -1.15
CA PRO A 122 12.93 -0.22 -1.09
C PRO A 122 12.28 0.06 -2.45
N TRP A 123 11.02 0.49 -2.46
CA TRP A 123 10.23 0.68 -3.68
C TRP A 123 10.84 1.70 -4.65
N TRP A 124 11.67 2.62 -4.17
CA TRP A 124 12.34 3.64 -4.98
C TRP A 124 13.61 3.14 -5.67
N ILE A 125 14.07 1.92 -5.39
CA ILE A 125 15.25 1.31 -6.02
C ILE A 125 14.85 0.59 -7.30
N ASP A 126 15.58 0.86 -8.39
CA ASP A 126 15.41 0.14 -9.66
C ASP A 126 15.76 -1.34 -9.51
N THR A 127 14.81 -2.23 -9.81
CA THR A 127 15.00 -3.70 -9.81
C THR A 127 15.31 -4.25 -11.21
N GLY A 128 15.38 -3.39 -12.24
CA GLY A 128 15.74 -3.76 -13.60
C GLY A 128 17.14 -4.34 -13.72
N SER A 129 17.35 -5.12 -14.78
CA SER A 129 18.65 -5.70 -15.15
C SER A 129 19.65 -4.64 -15.61
N VAL A 130 19.16 -3.57 -16.23
CA VAL A 130 19.92 -2.37 -16.60
C VAL A 130 19.44 -1.23 -15.73
N LYS A 131 20.33 -0.64 -14.93
CA LYS A 131 20.00 0.44 -14.01
C LYS A 131 19.77 1.75 -14.76
N ASP A 132 18.67 2.43 -14.45
CA ASP A 132 18.33 3.71 -15.06
C ASP A 132 19.08 4.93 -14.46
N GLY A 133 19.76 4.75 -13.33
CA GLY A 133 20.52 5.80 -12.65
C GLY A 133 19.68 6.87 -11.95
N LYS A 134 18.36 6.64 -11.80
CA LYS A 134 17.40 7.61 -11.25
C LYS A 134 16.92 7.29 -9.83
N ASP A 135 17.59 6.39 -9.11
CA ASP A 135 17.20 6.03 -7.75
C ASP A 135 17.17 7.22 -6.80
N ALA A 136 18.10 8.18 -6.94
CA ALA A 136 18.12 9.40 -6.13
C ALA A 136 16.89 10.30 -6.38
N ASP A 137 16.38 10.33 -7.62
CA ASP A 137 15.18 11.10 -7.97
C ASP A 137 13.94 10.47 -7.33
N ALA A 138 13.80 9.13 -7.41
CA ALA A 138 12.72 8.40 -6.76
C ALA A 138 12.81 8.49 -5.23
N GLU A 139 14.02 8.38 -4.66
CA GLU A 139 14.26 8.53 -3.22
C GLU A 139 13.86 9.93 -2.72
N SER A 140 14.01 10.97 -3.54
CA SER A 140 13.61 12.33 -3.17
C SER A 140 12.11 12.47 -2.93
N ILE A 141 11.29 11.66 -3.62
CA ILE A 141 9.86 11.52 -3.36
C ILE A 141 9.64 10.65 -2.12
N ALA A 142 10.33 9.52 -2.02
CA ALA A 142 10.21 8.60 -0.90
C ALA A 142 10.48 9.24 0.46
N LYS A 143 11.45 10.15 0.55
CA LYS A 143 11.75 10.94 1.76
C LYS A 143 10.59 11.82 2.22
N ARG A 144 9.58 12.04 1.37
CA ARG A 144 8.38 12.83 1.63
C ARG A 144 7.12 11.96 1.69
N SER A 145 7.30 10.64 1.67
CA SER A 145 6.22 9.67 1.71
C SER A 145 5.97 9.16 3.13
N LEU A 146 4.70 9.00 3.48
CA LEU A 146 4.26 8.23 4.63
C LEU A 146 3.64 6.93 4.13
N VAL A 147 4.22 5.80 4.52
CA VAL A 147 3.68 4.47 4.23
C VAL A 147 2.70 4.09 5.34
N LEU A 148 1.47 3.77 4.96
CA LEU A 148 0.45 3.27 5.87
C LEU A 148 0.22 1.79 5.58
N SER A 149 0.56 0.95 6.55
CA SER A 149 0.33 -0.49 6.50
C SER A 149 -0.39 -0.96 7.76
N VAL A 150 -0.92 -2.18 7.71
CA VAL A 150 -1.48 -2.83 8.90
C VAL A 150 -0.32 -3.16 9.85
N ASP A 151 -0.48 -2.84 11.13
CA ASP A 151 0.52 -3.19 12.14
C ASP A 151 0.66 -4.71 12.27
N THR A 152 1.79 -5.22 11.81
CA THR A 152 2.22 -6.61 11.98
C THR A 152 3.40 -6.72 12.96
N THR A 153 3.77 -5.61 13.62
CA THR A 153 5.03 -5.40 14.35
C THR A 153 4.92 -5.38 15.87
N SER A 154 3.73 -5.15 16.44
CA SER A 154 3.47 -5.18 17.89
C SER A 154 3.56 -6.60 18.47
N SER A 155 3.11 -6.86 19.70
CA SER A 155 3.10 -8.21 20.34
C SER A 155 2.55 -9.33 19.44
N VAL A 156 1.75 -8.96 18.43
CA VAL A 156 1.30 -9.77 17.30
C VAL A 156 2.45 -10.42 16.51
N ARG A 157 3.61 -9.79 16.31
CA ARG A 157 4.75 -10.32 15.52
C ARG A 157 5.31 -11.62 16.07
N ASN A 158 5.54 -11.67 17.39
CA ASN A 158 6.08 -12.87 18.05
C ASN A 158 5.06 -14.00 18.01
N SER A 159 3.78 -13.67 18.23
CA SER A 159 2.67 -14.63 18.09
C SER A 159 2.52 -15.12 16.63
N PHE A 160 2.68 -14.23 15.64
CA PHE A 160 2.56 -14.57 14.22
C PHE A 160 3.72 -15.42 13.70
N THR A 161 4.95 -15.17 14.14
CA THR A 161 6.10 -15.99 13.74
C THR A 161 5.93 -17.43 14.22
N ASN A 162 5.52 -17.61 15.48
CA ASN A 162 5.21 -18.92 16.03
C ASN A 162 4.05 -19.58 15.26
N PHE A 163 2.96 -18.83 15.03
CA PHE A 163 1.82 -19.30 14.24
C PHE A 163 2.23 -19.72 12.82
N SER A 164 3.05 -18.93 12.12
CA SER A 164 3.52 -19.26 10.78
C SER A 164 4.32 -20.55 10.77
N ASP A 165 5.22 -20.73 11.74
CA ASP A 165 6.03 -21.95 11.82
C ASP A 165 5.17 -23.18 12.15
N GLU A 166 4.16 -23.03 13.00
CA GLU A 166 3.16 -24.07 13.27
C GLU A 166 2.36 -24.43 12.02
N VAL A 167 1.81 -23.45 11.30
CA VAL A 167 1.07 -23.67 10.05
C VAL A 167 1.92 -24.44 9.05
N MET A 168 3.17 -24.00 8.83
CA MET A 168 4.08 -24.67 7.90
C MET A 168 4.44 -26.10 8.34
N ALA A 169 4.52 -26.36 9.65
CA ALA A 169 4.70 -27.71 10.18
C ALA A 169 3.46 -28.59 9.92
N HIS A 170 2.26 -28.05 10.16
CA HIS A 170 0.99 -28.75 9.95
C HIS A 170 0.66 -29.00 8.47
N MET A 171 1.18 -28.21 7.53
CA MET A 171 1.03 -28.49 6.10
C MET A 171 1.59 -29.86 5.69
N LYS A 172 2.52 -30.44 6.47
CA LYS A 172 3.10 -31.77 6.21
C LYS A 172 2.19 -32.92 6.61
N SER A 173 1.18 -32.67 7.44
CA SER A 173 0.24 -33.68 7.92
C SER A 173 -1.11 -33.58 7.18
N TRP A 174 -2.05 -34.44 7.58
CA TRP A 174 -3.41 -34.41 7.05
C TRP A 174 -4.02 -33.00 7.25
N PRO A 175 -4.77 -32.45 6.27
CA PRO A 175 -5.22 -33.07 5.02
C PRO A 175 -4.28 -32.83 3.82
N PHE A 176 -3.24 -32.02 3.98
CA PHE A 176 -2.46 -31.51 2.86
C PHE A 176 -1.30 -32.41 2.44
N TYR A 177 -0.68 -33.13 3.40
CA TYR A 177 0.43 -34.06 3.17
C TYR A 177 1.56 -33.48 2.31
N CYS A 178 1.82 -32.19 2.45
CA CYS A 178 2.71 -31.48 1.56
C CYS A 178 4.18 -31.78 1.92
N LYS A 179 4.92 -32.32 0.94
CA LYS A 179 6.32 -32.78 1.11
C LYS A 179 7.35 -31.68 0.88
N ASP A 180 7.01 -30.70 0.04
CA ASP A 180 7.94 -29.71 -0.53
C ASP A 180 7.61 -28.24 -0.19
N CYS A 181 6.72 -27.99 0.77
CA CYS A 181 6.25 -26.63 1.12
C CYS A 181 7.24 -25.83 1.98
N ASN A 182 8.26 -26.47 2.58
CA ASN A 182 9.22 -25.72 3.40
C ASN A 182 10.46 -25.31 2.58
N ARG A 183 10.25 -24.47 1.56
CA ARG A 183 11.32 -23.86 0.76
C ARG A 183 11.68 -22.44 1.27
N GLY A 184 11.58 -22.23 2.58
CA GLY A 184 11.72 -20.89 3.19
C GLY A 184 10.48 -20.01 3.05
N GLN A 185 9.33 -20.60 2.72
CA GLN A 185 8.05 -19.91 2.65
C GLN A 185 7.48 -19.69 4.07
N LYS A 186 6.83 -18.56 4.28
CA LYS A 186 6.09 -18.24 5.51
C LYS A 186 4.59 -18.29 5.24
N ALA A 187 3.81 -18.52 6.29
CA ALA A 187 2.36 -18.45 6.19
C ALA A 187 1.94 -17.05 5.76
N SER A 188 0.91 -16.98 4.92
CA SER A 188 0.33 -15.70 4.53
C SER A 188 -0.16 -14.94 5.77
N PRO A 189 -0.01 -13.60 5.83
CA PRO A 189 -0.66 -12.77 6.86
C PRO A 189 -2.17 -13.03 6.97
N TYR A 190 -2.83 -13.36 5.86
CA TYR A 190 -4.25 -13.73 5.82
C TYR A 190 -4.57 -15.08 6.51
N ALA A 191 -3.58 -15.96 6.71
CA ALA A 191 -3.81 -17.22 7.41
C ALA A 191 -4.15 -17.00 8.89
N ALA A 192 -3.53 -15.99 9.53
CA ALA A 192 -3.83 -15.63 10.91
C ALA A 192 -5.25 -15.05 11.04
N THR A 193 -5.66 -14.19 10.12
CA THR A 193 -7.03 -13.62 10.14
C THR A 193 -8.10 -14.68 9.92
N LEU A 194 -7.82 -15.71 9.11
CA LEU A 194 -8.71 -16.85 8.93
C LEU A 194 -8.79 -17.73 10.20
N TYR A 195 -7.65 -17.96 10.87
CA TYR A 195 -7.60 -18.68 12.15
C TYR A 195 -8.51 -17.99 13.20
N ASP A 196 -8.34 -16.68 13.38
CA ASP A 196 -9.13 -15.90 14.33
C ASP A 196 -10.63 -15.93 13.98
N SER A 197 -10.96 -15.85 12.69
CA SER A 197 -12.35 -15.92 12.23
C SER A 197 -13.02 -17.25 12.58
N MET A 198 -12.30 -18.37 12.41
CA MET A 198 -12.82 -19.70 12.75
C MET A 198 -12.95 -19.90 14.26
N TYR A 199 -11.99 -19.38 15.04
CA TYR A 199 -12.07 -19.40 16.49
C TYR A 199 -13.29 -18.62 17.00
N MET A 200 -13.50 -17.40 16.47
CA MET A 200 -14.66 -16.56 16.79
C MET A 200 -15.98 -17.22 16.39
N TYR A 201 -16.03 -17.91 15.24
CA TYR A 201 -17.21 -18.69 14.84
C TYR A 201 -17.51 -19.81 15.85
N GLY A 202 -16.50 -20.57 16.28
CA GLY A 202 -16.67 -21.61 17.30
C GLY A 202 -17.21 -21.05 18.64
N LEU A 203 -16.73 -19.88 19.05
CA LEU A 203 -17.25 -19.19 20.24
C LEU A 203 -18.70 -18.71 20.05
N ALA A 204 -19.08 -18.28 18.86
CA ALA A 204 -20.42 -17.81 18.57
C ALA A 204 -21.46 -18.95 18.58
N VAL A 205 -21.09 -20.12 18.05
CA VAL A 205 -21.99 -21.29 17.95
C VAL A 205 -22.04 -22.10 19.25
N SER A 206 -21.05 -21.96 20.14
CA SER A 206 -21.04 -22.61 21.46
C SER A 206 -21.79 -21.83 22.55
N ARG A 207 -22.49 -20.75 22.18
CA ARG A 207 -23.45 -20.03 23.03
C ARG A 207 -24.85 -20.58 22.86
#